data_AF-A0A4S8LGN3-F1
#
_entry.id   AF-A0A4S8LGN3-F1
#
_cell.length_a   1.000
_cell.length_b   1.000
_cell.length_c   1.000
_cell.angle_alpha   90.00
_cell.angle_beta   90.00
_cell.angle_gamma   90.00
#
_symmetry.space_group_name_H-M   'P 1'
#
loop_
_entity.id
_entity.type
_entity.pdbx_description
1 polymer ?
#
loop_
_entity_poly.entity_id
_entity_poly.type
_entity_poly.pdbx_seq_one_letter_code
_entity_poly.pdbx_strand_id
1 'polypeptide(L)'
;MIRKHIESMESRPEDDRDEQELVDAVRPLLVQAEKILNESYGAVKGADPDNRLTNKAKRHAQAHSATPEEQRLAAALKVLMEEVGGTIEWARDKLDNFPKAKRELGPLLDALGQPLTQIVAGIGMLLAGVLN
;
A
#
# COMPACT_ATOMS: atom_id res chain seq x y z
N MET A 1 -4.12 8.01 -10.72
CA MET A 1 -4.60 7.01 -11.70
C MET A 1 -5.84 6.30 -11.16
N ILE A 2 -5.77 5.48 -10.09
CA ILE A 2 -6.96 4.83 -9.49
C ILE A 2 -7.98 5.86 -8.98
N ARG A 3 -7.55 6.82 -8.14
CA ARG A 3 -8.42 7.89 -7.62
C ARG A 3 -9.17 8.62 -8.74
N LYS A 4 -8.44 9.02 -9.78
CA LYS A 4 -8.99 9.70 -10.97
C LYS A 4 -10.12 8.89 -11.65
N HIS A 5 -9.96 7.59 -11.83
CA HIS A 5 -11.00 6.76 -12.47
C HIS A 5 -12.26 6.66 -11.60
N ILE A 6 -12.09 6.46 -10.29
CA ILE A 6 -13.19 6.39 -9.33
C ILE A 6 -13.92 7.73 -9.23
N GLU A 7 -13.20 8.83 -9.03
CA GLU A 7 -13.75 10.19 -8.96
C GLU A 7 -14.48 10.57 -10.25
N SER A 8 -13.89 10.24 -11.40
CA SER A 8 -14.52 10.49 -12.70
C SER A 8 -15.83 9.72 -12.84
N MET A 9 -15.90 8.47 -12.35
CA MET A 9 -17.12 7.69 -12.38
C MET A 9 -18.18 8.24 -11.41
N GLU A 10 -17.79 8.61 -10.18
CA GLU A 10 -18.69 9.21 -9.18
C GLU A 10 -19.28 10.54 -9.65
N SER A 11 -18.51 11.33 -10.42
CA SER A 11 -18.96 12.63 -10.92
C SER A 11 -20.06 12.55 -11.99
N ARG A 12 -20.31 11.37 -12.57
CA ARG A 12 -21.36 11.16 -13.58
C ARG A 12 -22.75 11.04 -12.92
N PRO A 13 -23.82 11.45 -13.63
CA PRO A 13 -25.19 11.10 -13.25
C PRO A 13 -25.34 9.59 -13.05
N GLU A 14 -26.21 9.15 -12.14
CA GLU A 14 -26.31 7.73 -11.78
C GLU A 14 -26.62 6.83 -12.97
N ASP A 15 -27.50 7.27 -13.87
CA ASP A 15 -27.88 6.54 -15.09
C ASP A 15 -26.73 6.39 -16.11
N ASP A 16 -25.70 7.24 -16.01
CA ASP A 16 -24.54 7.26 -16.91
C ASP A 16 -23.30 6.54 -16.32
N ARG A 17 -23.44 5.95 -15.12
CA ARG A 17 -22.33 5.24 -14.46
C ARG A 17 -22.19 3.83 -15.02
N ASP A 18 -21.12 3.60 -15.77
CA ASP A 18 -20.75 2.27 -16.24
C ASP A 18 -19.73 1.62 -15.29
N GLU A 19 -20.21 0.74 -14.42
CA GLU A 19 -19.35 -0.01 -13.51
C GLU A 19 -18.37 -0.94 -14.23
N GLN A 20 -18.69 -1.45 -15.43
CA GLN A 20 -17.75 -2.27 -16.19
C GLN A 20 -16.59 -1.43 -16.70
N GLU A 21 -16.86 -0.21 -17.20
CA GLU A 21 -15.82 0.73 -17.61
C GLU A 21 -14.86 1.03 -16.44
N LEU A 22 -15.40 1.23 -15.23
CA LEU A 22 -14.58 1.43 -14.03
C LEU A 22 -13.70 0.20 -13.73
N VAL A 23 -14.28 -0.99 -13.80
CA VAL A 23 -13.54 -2.25 -13.59
C VAL A 23 -12.40 -2.39 -14.59
N ASP A 24 -12.67 -2.18 -15.87
CA ASP A 24 -11.70 -2.36 -16.94
C ASP A 24 -10.54 -1.36 -16.82
N ALA A 25 -10.83 -0.15 -16.36
CA ALA A 25 -9.81 0.87 -16.12
C ALA A 25 -8.96 0.62 -14.86
N VAL A 26 -9.58 0.15 -13.75
CA VAL A 26 -8.90 0.06 -12.44
C VAL A 26 -8.20 -1.29 -12.25
N ARG A 27 -8.79 -2.39 -12.73
CA ARG A 27 -8.22 -3.75 -12.59
C ARG A 27 -6.74 -3.85 -13.00
N PRO A 28 -6.30 -3.38 -14.18
CA PRO A 28 -4.89 -3.50 -14.57
C PRO A 28 -3.95 -2.73 -13.64
N LEU A 29 -4.41 -1.61 -13.06
CA LEU A 29 -3.62 -0.81 -12.11
C LEU A 29 -3.43 -1.56 -10.79
N LEU A 30 -4.47 -2.24 -10.30
CA LEU A 30 -4.38 -3.05 -9.08
C LEU A 30 -3.45 -4.25 -9.26
N VAL A 31 -3.56 -4.96 -10.38
CA VAL A 31 -2.65 -6.08 -10.71
C VAL A 31 -1.20 -5.61 -10.80
N GLN A 32 -0.96 -4.45 -11.40
CA GLN A 32 0.38 -3.87 -11.45
C GLN A 32 0.89 -3.47 -10.05
N ALA A 33 0.04 -2.87 -9.23
CA ALA A 33 0.38 -2.49 -7.86
C ALA A 33 0.74 -3.73 -7.02
N GLU A 34 -0.04 -4.80 -7.11
CA GLU A 34 0.21 -6.07 -6.42
C GLU A 34 1.58 -6.65 -6.83
N LYS A 35 1.87 -6.67 -8.13
CA LYS A 35 3.16 -7.12 -8.65
C LYS A 35 4.32 -6.31 -8.06
N ILE A 36 4.23 -4.98 -8.10
CA ILE A 36 5.29 -4.09 -7.58
C ILE A 36 5.49 -4.29 -6.08
N LEU A 37 4.40 -4.43 -5.30
CA LEU A 37 4.49 -4.67 -3.86
C LEU A 37 5.15 -6.03 -3.56
N ASN A 38 4.78 -7.09 -4.28
CA ASN A 38 5.40 -8.41 -4.11
C ASN A 38 6.88 -8.43 -4.51
N GLU A 39 7.25 -7.78 -5.61
CA GLU A 39 8.65 -7.63 -6.03
C GLU A 39 9.46 -6.83 -5.01
N SER A 40 8.89 -5.74 -4.48
CA SER A 40 9.51 -4.92 -3.44
C SER A 40 9.70 -5.71 -2.15
N TYR A 41 8.69 -6.47 -1.73
CA TYR A 41 8.79 -7.35 -0.57
C TYR A 41 9.88 -8.42 -0.75
N GLY A 42 9.93 -9.04 -1.93
CA GLY A 42 10.96 -10.02 -2.29
C GLY A 42 12.36 -9.43 -2.25
N ALA A 43 12.55 -8.22 -2.78
CA ALA A 43 13.84 -7.51 -2.74
C ALA A 43 14.29 -7.21 -1.31
N VAL A 44 13.37 -6.76 -0.46
CA VAL A 44 13.63 -6.50 0.97
C VAL A 44 14.05 -7.78 1.69
N LYS A 45 13.32 -8.89 1.45
CA LYS A 45 13.66 -10.18 2.05
C LYS A 45 14.97 -10.75 1.53
N GLY A 46 15.29 -10.55 0.25
CA GLY A 46 16.57 -10.94 -0.34
C GLY A 46 17.75 -10.16 0.24
N ALA A 47 17.55 -8.89 0.59
CA ALA A 47 18.57 -8.05 1.22
C ALA A 47 18.84 -8.40 2.68
N ASP A 48 17.87 -8.99 3.39
CA ASP A 48 17.98 -9.34 4.81
C ASP A 48 17.32 -10.69 5.14
N PRO A 49 17.83 -11.81 4.58
CA PRO A 49 17.17 -13.12 4.65
C PRO A 49 17.09 -13.68 6.08
N ASP A 50 18.05 -13.33 6.93
CA ASP A 50 18.14 -13.76 8.34
C ASP A 50 17.69 -12.69 9.34
N ASN A 51 17.13 -11.58 8.85
CA ASN A 51 16.69 -10.41 9.62
C ASN A 51 17.81 -9.74 10.45
N ARG A 52 19.09 -9.91 10.11
CA ARG A 52 20.20 -9.26 10.85
C ARG A 52 20.17 -7.74 10.75
N LEU A 53 19.90 -7.18 9.56
CA LEU A 53 19.82 -5.74 9.37
C LEU A 53 18.59 -5.17 10.11
N THR A 54 17.45 -5.84 9.95
CA THR A 54 16.19 -5.53 10.64
C THR A 54 16.37 -5.51 12.15
N ASN A 55 17.02 -6.54 12.71
CA ASN A 55 17.25 -6.63 14.16
C ASN A 55 18.24 -5.57 14.66
N LYS A 56 19.22 -5.17 13.85
CA LYS A 56 20.13 -4.06 14.16
C LYS A 56 19.37 -2.73 14.20
N ALA A 57 18.59 -2.44 13.17
CA ALA A 57 17.80 -1.23 13.05
C ALA A 57 16.78 -1.11 14.21
N LYS A 58 16.17 -2.22 14.62
CA LYS A 58 15.31 -2.28 15.83
C LYS A 58 16.04 -1.87 17.11
N ARG A 59 17.26 -2.39 17.33
CA ARG A 59 18.07 -2.01 18.50
C ARG A 59 18.43 -0.54 18.48
N HIS A 60 18.79 0.00 17.31
CA HIS A 60 19.08 1.43 17.17
C HIS A 60 17.86 2.30 17.46
N ALA A 61 16.68 1.92 16.95
CA ALA A 61 15.43 2.63 17.25
C ALA A 61 15.11 2.64 18.75
N GLN A 62 15.23 1.48 19.43
CA GLN A 62 15.00 1.38 20.88
C GLN A 62 16.02 2.16 21.72
N ALA A 63 17.25 2.31 21.22
CA ALA A 63 18.31 3.07 21.88
C ALA A 63 18.35 4.54 21.45
N HIS A 64 17.38 5.02 20.65
CA HIS A 64 17.37 6.35 20.04
C HIS A 64 18.68 6.71 19.31
N SER A 65 19.28 5.72 18.64
CA SER A 65 20.56 5.82 17.91
C SER A 65 20.45 5.46 16.43
N ALA A 66 19.25 5.61 15.85
CA ALA A 66 19.00 5.35 14.44
C ALA A 66 19.91 6.20 13.54
N THR A 67 20.53 5.56 12.54
CA THR A 67 21.37 6.27 11.58
C THR A 67 20.55 7.15 10.64
N PRO A 68 21.15 8.15 9.97
CA PRO A 68 20.45 8.95 8.97
C PRO A 68 19.80 8.12 7.85
N GLU A 69 20.39 6.99 7.47
CA GLU A 69 19.84 6.05 6.49
C GLU A 69 18.61 5.32 7.02
N GLU A 70 18.65 4.87 8.28
CA GLU A 70 17.51 4.22 8.94
C GLU A 70 16.34 5.19 9.12
N GLN A 71 16.61 6.46 9.45
CA GLN A 71 15.59 7.51 9.52
C GLN A 71 14.97 7.82 8.15
N ARG A 72 15.79 7.92 7.10
CA ARG A 72 15.30 8.11 5.72
C ARG A 72 14.43 6.95 5.26
N LEU A 73 14.82 5.72 5.58
CA LEU A 73 14.03 4.53 5.29
C LEU A 73 12.70 4.55 6.03
N ALA A 74 12.69 4.89 7.33
CA ALA A 74 11.47 5.03 8.11
C ALA A 74 10.50 6.07 7.53
N ALA A 75 11.01 7.22 7.07
CA ALA A 75 10.20 8.24 6.40
C ALA A 75 9.59 7.74 5.09
N ALA A 76 10.36 7.01 4.27
CA ALA A 76 9.85 6.42 3.04
C ALA A 76 8.74 5.39 3.29
N LEU A 77 8.88 4.56 4.33
CA LEU A 77 7.84 3.60 4.74
C LEU A 77 6.58 4.28 5.24
N LYS A 78 6.72 5.39 5.97
CA LYS A 78 5.58 6.20 6.41
C LYS A 78 4.79 6.69 5.20
N VAL A 79 5.47 7.29 4.22
CA VAL A 79 4.84 7.75 2.97
C VAL A 79 4.18 6.58 2.23
N LEU A 80 4.84 5.42 2.16
CA LEU A 80 4.25 4.23 1.54
C LEU A 80 2.94 3.82 2.22
N MET A 81 2.91 3.79 3.56
CA MET A 81 1.69 3.46 4.32
C MET A 81 0.59 4.49 4.12
N GLU A 82 0.91 5.78 4.23
CA GLU A 82 -0.06 6.86 4.13
C GLU A 82 -0.65 6.96 2.72
N GLU A 83 0.20 6.92 1.69
CA GLU A 83 -0.24 7.08 0.30
C GLU A 83 -0.88 5.81 -0.26
N VAL A 84 -0.22 4.66 -0.12
CA VAL A 84 -0.71 3.40 -0.70
C VAL A 84 -1.83 2.82 0.16
N GLY A 85 -1.60 2.70 1.48
CA GLY A 85 -2.62 2.21 2.42
C GLY A 85 -3.86 3.12 2.40
N GLY A 86 -3.66 4.43 2.50
CA GLY A 86 -4.76 5.39 2.43
C GLY A 86 -5.52 5.36 1.10
N THR A 87 -4.84 5.10 -0.03
CA THR A 87 -5.52 4.94 -1.32
C THR A 87 -6.33 3.64 -1.40
N ILE A 88 -5.86 2.54 -0.80
CA ILE A 88 -6.59 1.27 -0.75
C ILE A 88 -7.88 1.44 0.07
N GLU A 89 -7.77 2.01 1.27
CA GLU A 89 -8.91 2.27 2.15
C GLU A 89 -9.92 3.19 1.47
N TRP A 90 -9.46 4.34 0.96
CA TRP A 90 -10.31 5.27 0.22
C TRP A 90 -11.01 4.60 -0.98
N ALA A 91 -10.30 3.77 -1.75
CA ALA A 91 -10.90 3.10 -2.91
C ALA A 91 -11.97 2.10 -2.49
N ARG A 92 -11.79 1.38 -1.38
CA ARG A 92 -12.83 0.47 -0.84
C ARG A 92 -14.08 1.24 -0.46
N ASP A 93 -13.93 2.32 0.30
CA ASP A 93 -15.06 3.15 0.74
C ASP A 93 -15.83 3.71 -0.46
N LYS A 94 -15.12 4.15 -1.50
CA LYS A 94 -15.78 4.65 -2.72
C LYS A 94 -16.50 3.57 -3.52
N LEU A 95 -15.94 2.36 -3.56
CA LEU A 95 -16.57 1.24 -4.25
C LEU A 95 -17.87 0.77 -3.60
N ASP A 96 -18.18 1.16 -2.37
CA ASP A 96 -19.49 0.88 -1.76
C ASP A 96 -20.67 1.45 -2.57
N ASN A 97 -20.43 2.50 -3.35
CA ASN A 97 -21.40 3.10 -4.26
C ASN A 97 -21.54 2.36 -5.62
N PHE A 98 -20.72 1.32 -5.85
CA PHE A 98 -20.63 0.59 -7.12
C PHE A 98 -20.63 -0.93 -6.86
N PRO A 99 -21.81 -1.57 -6.69
CA PRO A 99 -21.92 -2.95 -6.24
C PRO A 99 -21.18 -3.98 -7.12
N LYS A 100 -21.20 -3.81 -8.45
CA LYS A 100 -20.50 -4.69 -9.37
C LYS A 100 -18.99 -4.45 -9.30
N ALA A 101 -18.55 -3.20 -9.35
CA ALA A 101 -17.14 -2.86 -9.27
C ALA A 101 -16.53 -3.28 -7.93
N LYS A 102 -17.25 -3.11 -6.81
CA LYS A 102 -16.85 -3.63 -5.49
C LYS A 102 -16.64 -5.14 -5.50
N ARG A 103 -17.58 -5.90 -6.07
CA ARG A 103 -17.46 -7.36 -6.16
C ARG A 103 -16.24 -7.79 -6.97
N GLU A 104 -15.88 -7.03 -8.00
CA GLU A 104 -14.84 -7.40 -8.96
C GLU A 104 -13.44 -6.85 -8.65
N LEU A 105 -13.36 -5.71 -7.97
CA LEU A 105 -12.11 -5.02 -7.60
C LEU A 105 -11.78 -5.17 -6.11
N GLY A 106 -12.77 -5.36 -5.25
CA GLY A 106 -12.60 -5.51 -3.79
C GLY A 106 -11.57 -6.59 -3.43
N PRO A 107 -11.66 -7.81 -3.97
CA PRO A 107 -10.66 -8.85 -3.72
C PRO A 107 -9.24 -8.47 -4.15
N LEU A 108 -9.09 -7.66 -5.20
CA LEU A 108 -7.78 -7.18 -5.64
C LEU A 108 -7.23 -6.11 -4.69
N LEU A 109 -8.07 -5.20 -4.20
CA LEU A 109 -7.71 -4.24 -3.15
C LEU A 109 -7.35 -4.95 -1.84
N ASP A 110 -7.98 -6.08 -1.53
CA ASP A 110 -7.64 -6.94 -0.39
C ASP A 110 -6.26 -7.59 -0.55
N ALA A 111 -5.94 -8.09 -1.74
CA ALA A 111 -4.65 -8.69 -2.04
C ALA A 111 -3.47 -7.73 -1.84
N LEU A 112 -3.67 -6.42 -2.00
CA LEU A 112 -2.61 -5.41 -1.77
C LEU A 112 -2.22 -5.24 -0.29
N GLY A 113 -3.15 -5.51 0.62
CA GLY A 113 -2.95 -5.23 2.05
C GLY A 113 -1.86 -6.09 2.69
N GLN A 114 -1.80 -7.38 2.31
CA GLN A 114 -0.81 -8.32 2.86
C GLN A 114 0.65 -7.91 2.52
N PRO A 115 1.06 -7.76 1.25
CA PRO A 115 2.45 -7.42 0.93
C PRO A 115 2.83 -6.02 1.45
N LEU A 116 1.91 -5.05 1.47
CA LEU A 116 2.13 -3.74 2.10
C LEU A 116 2.46 -3.88 3.59
N THR A 117 1.63 -4.64 4.32
CA THR A 117 1.87 -4.91 5.75
C THR A 117 3.17 -5.67 5.96
N GLN A 118 3.54 -6.60 5.08
CA GLN A 118 4.77 -7.37 5.19
C GLN A 118 6.04 -6.54 4.93
N ILE A 119 6.02 -5.61 3.96
CA ILE A 119 7.10 -4.64 3.74
C ILE A 119 7.27 -3.79 5.01
N VAL A 120 6.17 -3.31 5.57
CA VAL A 120 6.19 -2.43 6.74
C VAL A 120 6.48 -3.21 8.03
N ALA A 121 6.12 -4.47 8.16
CA ALA A 121 6.52 -5.28 9.31
C ALA A 121 7.99 -5.71 9.23
N GLY A 122 8.48 -6.00 8.02
CA GLY A 122 9.87 -6.33 7.76
C GLY A 122 10.82 -5.18 8.08
N ILE A 123 10.40 -3.94 7.81
CA ILE A 123 11.27 -2.76 7.90
C ILE A 123 10.83 -1.76 8.99
N GLY A 124 9.52 -1.63 9.20
CA GLY A 124 8.83 -0.58 9.96
C GLY A 124 8.58 -0.85 11.45
N MET A 125 9.22 -1.84 12.06
CA MET A 125 9.45 -1.78 13.53
C MET A 125 10.37 -0.60 13.94
N LEU A 126 10.78 0.23 12.97
CA LEU A 126 11.36 1.56 13.15
C LEU A 126 10.31 2.63 13.54
N LEU A 127 9.04 2.50 13.16
CA LEU A 127 8.06 3.59 13.29
C LEU A 127 7.69 3.94 14.74
N ALA A 128 7.67 2.96 15.65
CA ALA A 128 7.31 3.20 17.05
C ALA A 128 8.40 3.90 17.89
N GLY A 129 9.66 3.90 17.43
CA GLY A 129 10.80 4.48 18.17
C GLY A 129 11.50 5.65 17.47
N VAL A 130 11.31 5.84 16.16
CA VAL A 130 12.04 6.84 15.35
C VAL A 130 11.19 8.06 14.98
N LEU A 131 9.86 7.99 15.05
CA LEU A 131 8.95 9.10 14.71
C LEU A 131 8.42 9.90 15.91
N ASN A 132 8.88 9.57 17.13
CA ASN A 132 8.65 10.39 18.33
C ASN A 132 9.73 11.44 18.49
#